data_AF-F7K981-F1
#
_entry.id   AF-F7K981-F1
#
_cell.length_a   1.000
_cell.length_b   1.000
_cell.length_c   1.000
_cell.angle_alpha   90.00
_cell.angle_beta   90.00
_cell.angle_gamma   90.00
#
_symmetry.space_group_name_H-M   'P 1'
#
loop_
_entity.id
_entity.type
_entity.pdbx_description
1 polymer ?
#
loop_
_entity_poly.entity_id
_entity_poly.type
_entity_poly.pdbx_seq_one_letter_code
_entity_poly.pdbx_strand_id
1 'polypeptide(L)'
;MSCQNCPPCANPEQEHSLHNISIVSFVVVELTEYLDTHPFDREALNYFNYYNRMLNKMSAEFADKYFPLNLATVDPNNREWNWGLAPLPWEGV
;
A
#
# COMPACT_ATOMS: atom_id res chain seq x y z
N MET A 1 -29.64 -23.31 -6.57
CA MET A 1 -29.00 -22.95 -7.85
C MET A 1 -27.78 -22.14 -7.50
N SER A 2 -26.65 -22.83 -7.43
CA SER A 2 -25.41 -22.40 -6.79
C SER A 2 -24.43 -21.88 -7.84
N CYS A 3 -24.22 -20.58 -7.85
CA CYS A 3 -22.99 -19.91 -8.29
C CYS A 3 -22.83 -18.63 -7.44
N GLN A 4 -22.65 -18.77 -6.12
CA GLN A 4 -22.47 -17.62 -5.22
C GLN A 4 -21.01 -17.32 -4.85
N ASN A 5 -20.05 -18.17 -5.24
CA ASN A 5 -18.65 -18.00 -4.86
C ASN A 5 -17.72 -18.13 -6.07
N CYS A 6 -17.82 -17.20 -7.03
CA CYS A 6 -16.70 -16.97 -7.95
C CYS A 6 -15.96 -15.74 -7.40
N PRO A 7 -14.70 -15.86 -6.92
CA PRO A 7 -13.93 -14.67 -6.56
C PRO A 7 -13.89 -13.74 -7.79
N PRO A 8 -14.09 -12.42 -7.62
CA PRO A 8 -13.97 -11.49 -8.73
C PRO A 8 -12.58 -11.67 -9.32
N CYS A 9 -12.52 -12.01 -10.61
CA CYS A 9 -11.28 -12.13 -11.36
C CYS A 9 -10.40 -10.90 -11.08
N ALA A 10 -9.17 -11.15 -10.66
CA ALA A 10 -8.28 -10.11 -10.16
C ALA A 10 -8.20 -8.92 -11.12
N ASN A 11 -8.35 -7.70 -10.58
CA ASN A 11 -8.26 -6.49 -11.38
C ASN A 11 -6.77 -6.22 -11.70
N PRO A 12 -6.33 -6.34 -12.96
CA PRO A 12 -4.91 -6.23 -13.31
C PRO A 12 -4.30 -4.86 -12.97
N GLU A 13 -5.12 -3.80 -12.99
CA GLU A 13 -4.66 -2.46 -12.61
C GLU A 13 -4.43 -2.37 -11.10
N GLN A 14 -5.31 -2.98 -10.30
CA GLN A 14 -5.16 -3.05 -8.84
C GLN A 14 -3.91 -3.86 -8.48
N GLU A 15 -3.70 -5.01 -9.11
CA GLU A 15 -2.51 -5.85 -8.89
C GLU A 15 -1.23 -5.11 -9.26
N HIS A 16 -1.22 -4.43 -10.41
CA HIS A 16 -0.07 -3.64 -10.85
C HIS A 16 0.23 -2.50 -9.88
N SER A 17 -0.80 -1.78 -9.39
CA SER A 17 -0.63 -0.75 -8.37
C SER A 17 -0.08 -1.33 -7.06
N LEU A 18 -0.63 -2.45 -6.57
CA LEU A 18 -0.14 -3.14 -5.36
C LEU A 18 1.31 -3.59 -5.51
N HIS A 19 1.67 -4.13 -6.68
CA HIS A 19 3.03 -4.56 -6.97
C HIS A 19 4.02 -3.39 -6.97
N ASN A 20 3.67 -2.25 -7.56
CA ASN A 20 4.53 -1.08 -7.53
C ASN A 20 4.66 -0.50 -6.11
N ILE A 21 3.56 -0.48 -5.34
CA ILE A 21 3.58 -0.08 -3.93
C ILE A 21 4.51 -0.99 -3.13
N SER A 22 4.46 -2.31 -3.34
CA SER A 22 5.30 -3.26 -2.59
C SER A 22 6.79 -3.09 -2.90
N ILE A 23 7.16 -2.81 -4.16
CA ILE A 23 8.54 -2.48 -4.54
C ILE A 23 9.03 -1.23 -3.79
N VAL A 24 8.25 -0.15 -3.82
CA VAL A 24 8.65 1.10 -3.16
C VAL A 24 8.69 0.93 -1.65
N SER A 25 7.74 0.17 -1.08
CA SER A 25 7.73 -0.17 0.35
C SER A 25 8.99 -0.93 0.75
N PHE A 26 9.45 -1.89 -0.06
CA PHE A 26 10.69 -2.61 0.19
C PHE A 26 11.90 -1.66 0.19
N VAL A 27 12.00 -0.74 -0.78
CA VAL A 27 13.08 0.26 -0.82
C VAL A 27 13.09 1.15 0.43
N VAL A 28 11.92 1.57 0.91
CA VAL A 28 11.82 2.38 2.15
C VAL A 28 12.30 1.59 3.37
N VAL A 29 11.95 0.30 3.47
CA VAL A 29 12.44 -0.58 4.55
C VAL A 29 13.96 -0.73 4.50
N GLU A 30 14.53 -1.06 3.34
CA GLU A 30 15.99 -1.21 3.17
C GLU A 30 16.75 0.06 3.52
N LEU A 31 16.26 1.23 3.09
CA LEU A 31 16.87 2.51 3.45
C LEU A 31 16.78 2.80 4.95
N THR A 32 15.70 2.36 5.60
CA THR A 32 15.55 2.49 7.06
C THR A 32 16.58 1.64 7.77
N GLU A 33 16.72 0.37 7.41
CA GLU A 33 17.71 -0.56 7.99
C GLU A 33 19.15 -0.06 7.78
N TYR A 34 19.45 0.51 6.61
CA TYR A 34 20.75 1.14 6.36
C TYR A 34 20.99 2.35 7.27
N LEU A 35 20.00 3.25 7.38
CA LEU A 35 20.09 4.47 8.17
C LEU A 35 20.17 4.21 9.68
N ASP A 36 19.65 3.08 10.18
CA ASP A 36 19.82 2.67 11.59
C ASP A 36 21.30 2.53 11.98
N THR A 37 22.16 2.21 11.00
CA THR A 37 23.62 2.11 11.19
C THR A 37 24.40 3.32 10.68
N HIS A 38 23.79 4.14 9.82
CA HIS A 38 24.39 5.33 9.20
C HIS A 38 23.50 6.59 9.31
N PRO A 39 23.12 7.04 10.52
CA PRO A 39 22.06 8.05 10.69
C PRO A 39 22.41 9.45 10.18
N PHE A 40 23.68 9.70 9.86
CA PHE A 40 24.17 11.00 9.37
C PHE A 40 24.46 11.01 7.86
N ASP A 41 24.22 9.90 7.15
CA ASP A 41 24.36 9.84 5.70
C ASP A 41 23.25 10.67 5.02
N ARG A 42 23.64 11.85 4.52
CA ARG A 42 22.72 12.81 3.90
C ARG A 42 22.16 12.32 2.57
N GLU A 43 22.92 11.54 1.82
CA GLU A 43 22.46 10.99 0.53
C GLU A 43 21.39 9.93 0.80
N ALA A 44 21.66 8.98 1.72
CA ALA A 44 20.68 7.98 2.12
C ALA A 44 19.40 8.59 2.69
N LEU A 45 19.51 9.65 3.51
CA LEU A 45 18.36 10.40 4.00
C LEU A 45 17.55 11.05 2.86
N ASN A 46 18.21 11.59 1.83
CA ASN A 46 17.52 12.17 0.68
C ASN A 46 16.75 11.11 -0.11
N TYR A 47 17.36 9.94 -0.35
CA TYR A 47 16.67 8.81 -0.97
C TYR A 47 15.48 8.34 -0.14
N PHE A 48 15.67 8.16 1.18
CA PHE A 48 14.58 7.77 2.07
C PHE A 48 13.41 8.75 1.98
N ASN A 49 13.68 10.05 2.09
CA ASN A 49 12.65 11.09 2.01
C ASN A 49 11.96 11.14 0.65
N TYR A 50 12.66 10.82 -0.43
CA TYR A 50 12.08 10.73 -1.77
C TYR A 50 11.12 9.53 -1.88
N TYR A 51 11.59 8.33 -1.57
CA TYR A 51 10.81 7.10 -1.69
C TYR A 51 9.66 7.04 -0.67
N ASN A 52 9.85 7.54 0.56
CA ASN A 52 8.79 7.60 1.56
C ASN A 52 7.64 8.52 1.12
N ARG A 53 7.95 9.68 0.53
CA ARG A 53 6.91 10.56 -0.06
C ARG A 53 6.17 9.87 -1.22
N MET A 54 6.90 9.16 -2.07
CA MET A 54 6.32 8.39 -3.17
C MET A 54 5.41 7.26 -2.67
N LEU A 55 5.84 6.52 -1.66
CA LEU A 55 5.04 5.45 -1.03
C LEU A 55 3.73 5.99 -0.46
N ASN A 56 3.79 7.09 0.29
CA ASN A 56 2.61 7.72 0.87
C ASN A 56 1.63 8.19 -0.20
N LYS A 57 2.14 8.81 -1.28
CA LYS A 57 1.31 9.23 -2.42
C LYS A 57 0.63 8.04 -3.09
N MET A 58 1.39 7.00 -3.44
CA MET A 58 0.85 5.82 -4.13
C MET A 58 -0.16 5.07 -3.25
N SER A 59 0.07 5.01 -1.93
CA SER A 59 -0.84 4.38 -0.97
C SER A 59 -2.15 5.15 -0.85
N ALA A 60 -2.10 6.49 -0.88
CA ALA A 60 -3.29 7.33 -0.89
C ALA A 60 -4.08 7.20 -2.20
N GLU A 61 -3.40 7.22 -3.35
CA GLU A 61 -4.04 7.00 -4.67
C GLU A 61 -4.69 5.62 -4.78
N PHE A 62 -4.05 4.59 -4.22
CA PHE A 62 -4.66 3.26 -4.14
C PHE A 62 -5.91 3.25 -3.26
N ALA A 63 -5.83 3.88 -2.08
CA ALA A 63 -6.94 3.91 -1.12
C ALA A 63 -8.17 4.67 -1.65
N ASP A 64 -7.95 5.74 -2.42
CA ASP A 64 -9.01 6.51 -3.09
C ASP A 64 -9.77 5.67 -4.14
N LYS A 65 -9.05 4.78 -4.83
CA LYS A 65 -9.64 3.96 -5.91
C LYS A 65 -10.20 2.63 -5.45
N TYR A 66 -9.62 2.03 -4.41
CA TYR A 66 -9.93 0.66 -3.98
C TYR A 66 -10.30 0.64 -2.50
N PHE A 67 -9.35 0.31 -1.63
CA PHE A 67 -9.52 0.25 -0.18
C PHE A 67 -8.23 0.69 0.52
N PRO A 68 -8.29 1.16 1.77
CA PRO A 68 -7.11 1.61 2.49
C PRO A 68 -6.14 0.45 2.74
N LEU A 69 -4.86 0.65 2.42
CA LEU A 69 -3.78 -0.31 2.71
C LEU A 69 -3.25 -0.19 4.14
N ASN A 70 -3.48 0.95 4.78
CA ASN A 70 -3.11 1.20 6.17
C ASN A 70 -4.09 2.20 6.79
N LEU A 71 -4.05 2.33 8.11
CA LEU A 71 -4.97 3.21 8.85
C LEU A 71 -4.76 4.70 8.53
N ALA A 72 -3.60 5.11 8.01
CA ALA A 72 -3.32 6.50 7.68
C ALA A 72 -4.01 6.96 6.39
N THR A 73 -4.46 6.02 5.54
CA THR A 73 -5.15 6.33 4.27
C THR A 73 -6.66 6.08 4.33
N VAL A 74 -7.21 5.85 5.53
CA VAL A 74 -8.66 5.75 5.72
C VAL A 74 -9.29 7.12 5.51
N ASP A 75 -10.28 7.22 4.61
CA ASP A 75 -11.04 8.44 4.38
C ASP A 75 -12.01 8.68 5.55
N PRO A 76 -11.84 9.77 6.33
CA PRO A 76 -12.70 10.08 7.47
C PRO A 76 -14.12 10.49 7.07
N ASN A 77 -14.36 10.83 5.80
CA ASN A 77 -15.67 11.27 5.30
C ASN A 77 -16.47 10.12 4.66
N ASN A 78 -15.89 8.92 4.58
CA ASN A 78 -16.57 7.78 4.02
C ASN A 78 -17.76 7.39 4.90
N ARG A 79 -18.89 7.04 4.27
CA ARG A 79 -20.12 6.62 4.96
C ARG A 79 -19.99 5.20 5.52
N GLU A 80 -19.03 4.43 5.02
CA GLU A 80 -18.78 3.04 5.37
C GLU A 80 -17.37 2.88 5.95
N TRP A 81 -17.19 1.90 6.83
CA TRP A 81 -15.88 1.53 7.37
C TRP A 81 -15.10 0.70 6.34
N ASN A 82 -14.61 1.37 5.29
CA ASN A 82 -13.95 0.73 4.15
C ASN A 82 -12.71 -0.10 4.51
N TRP A 83 -12.01 0.21 5.61
CA TRP A 83 -10.95 -0.65 6.15
C TRP A 83 -11.46 -2.05 6.54
N GLY A 84 -12.62 -2.13 7.18
CA GLY A 84 -13.23 -3.41 7.56
C GLY A 84 -13.87 -4.16 6.39
N LEU A 85 -14.03 -3.51 5.25
CA LEU A 85 -14.58 -4.09 4.01
C LEU A 85 -13.50 -4.49 3.01
N ALA A 86 -12.23 -4.23 3.31
CA ALA A 86 -11.12 -4.65 2.46
C ALA A 86 -11.04 -6.20 2.37
N PRO A 87 -10.61 -6.77 1.23
CA PRO A 87 -10.42 -8.20 1.08
C PRO A 87 -9.48 -8.75 2.16
N LEU A 88 -9.86 -9.85 2.78
CA LEU A 88 -9.04 -10.44 3.82
C LEU A 88 -7.87 -11.22 3.19
N PRO A 89 -6.66 -11.18 3.77
CA PRO A 89 -5.50 -11.89 3.20
C PRO A 89 -5.70 -13.40 3.04
N TRP A 90 -6.62 -13.99 3.80
CA TRP A 90 -6.92 -15.43 3.79
C TRP A 90 -8.12 -15.83 2.94
N GLU A 91 -8.83 -14.88 2.32
CA GLU A 91 -9.99 -15.18 1.49
C GLU A 91 -9.65 -15.82 0.14
N GLY A 92 -8.37 -15.77 -0.27
CA GLY A 92 -7.90 -16.33 -1.52
C GLY A 92 -8.43 -15.54 -2.72
N VAL A 93 -7.53 -14.84 -3.40
CA VAL A 93 -7.79 -14.26 -4.73
C VAL A 93 -7.79 -15.36 -5.80
#